data_AF-A0A7S1CBA7-F1
#
_entry.id   AF-A0A7S1CBA7-F1
#
_cell.length_a   1.000
_cell.length_b   1.000
_cell.length_c   1.000
_cell.angle_alpha   90.00
_cell.angle_beta   90.00
_cell.angle_gamma   90.00
#
_symmetry.space_group_name_H-M   'P 1'
#
loop_
_entity.id
_entity.type
_entity.pdbx_description
1 polymer ?
#
loop_
_entity_poly.entity_id
_entity_poly.type
_entity_poly.pdbx_seq_one_letter_code
_entity_poly.pdbx_strand_id
1 'polypeptide(L)'
;LEMVVHTRLDCALGSASLIHQAVQNAVHHAGRRAAFGNTLIEQPAMVGVLADLCVESEAATITSMRLARAFDDTLRDGADSEASAFRRVATAVAKYWICKRAPNVVYEALECHGGNGFTEEWPMARMFRQSPLNSIWEGSGNVICLDVLRAAAREPESLEAFSNFLKSGAGLDHRLDRLLNSLQRTMTDGTLRDPMHAQAAARGLVDRMALALQSILLITEGDADVAELFLAARRA
;
A
#
# COMPACT_ATOMS: atom_id res chain seq x y z
N LEU A 1 -4.75 -4.67 21.25
CA LEU A 1 -4.52 -6.10 21.52
C LEU A 1 -3.45 -6.56 20.55
N GLU A 2 -2.34 -7.09 21.04
CA GLU A 2 -1.17 -7.46 20.24
C GLU A 2 -1.51 -8.42 19.09
N MET A 3 -2.41 -9.38 19.34
CA MET A 3 -2.91 -10.32 18.33
C MET A 3 -3.45 -9.63 17.07
N VAL A 4 -4.19 -8.52 17.23
CA VAL A 4 -4.80 -7.77 16.11
C VAL A 4 -3.75 -7.10 15.23
N VAL A 5 -2.58 -6.78 15.79
CA VAL A 5 -1.48 -6.17 15.02
C VAL A 5 -0.83 -7.22 14.11
N HIS A 6 -0.64 -8.44 14.60
CA HIS A 6 -0.08 -9.55 13.80
C HIS A 6 -0.98 -9.97 12.64
N THR A 7 -2.28 -10.17 12.89
CA THR A 7 -3.24 -10.53 11.85
C THR A 7 -3.45 -9.43 10.80
N ARG A 8 -3.25 -8.15 11.15
CA ARG A 8 -3.22 -7.05 10.17
C ARG A 8 -1.96 -7.08 9.30
N LEU A 9 -0.82 -7.49 9.84
CA LEU A 9 0.36 -7.80 9.04
C LEU A 9 0.06 -8.93 8.05
N ASP A 10 -0.58 -10.02 8.50
CA ASP A 10 -0.97 -11.13 7.63
C ASP A 10 -1.91 -10.68 6.50
N CYS A 11 -2.86 -9.77 6.79
CA CYS A 11 -3.73 -9.19 5.78
C CYS A 11 -2.94 -8.40 4.72
N ALA A 12 -1.96 -7.60 5.15
CA ALA A 12 -1.11 -6.83 4.25
C ALA A 12 -0.23 -7.76 3.38
N LEU A 13 0.46 -8.71 4.00
CA LEU A 13 1.29 -9.73 3.32
C LEU A 13 0.46 -10.56 2.33
N GLY A 14 -0.68 -11.07 2.76
CA GLY A 14 -1.57 -11.87 1.93
C GLY A 14 -2.11 -11.09 0.73
N SER A 15 -2.42 -9.80 0.91
CA SER A 15 -2.87 -8.94 -0.19
C SER A 15 -1.74 -8.57 -1.14
N ALA A 16 -0.54 -8.27 -0.64
CA ALA A 16 0.65 -8.03 -1.47
C ALA A 16 1.02 -9.27 -2.30
N SER A 17 0.99 -10.46 -1.70
CA SER A 17 1.21 -11.72 -2.40
C SER A 17 0.15 -11.98 -3.47
N LEU A 18 -1.13 -11.72 -3.17
CA LEU A 18 -2.22 -11.87 -4.13
C LEU A 18 -2.07 -10.91 -5.32
N ILE A 19 -1.72 -9.65 -5.06
CA ILE A 19 -1.41 -8.65 -6.08
C ILE A 19 -0.25 -9.16 -6.95
N HIS A 20 0.86 -9.55 -6.33
CA HIS A 20 2.05 -10.02 -7.05
C HIS A 20 1.74 -11.18 -7.98
N GLN A 21 1.02 -12.19 -7.49
CA GLN A 21 0.62 -13.34 -8.29
C GLN A 21 -0.33 -12.94 -9.45
N ALA A 22 -1.25 -12.00 -9.23
CA ALA A 22 -2.19 -11.55 -10.25
C ALA A 22 -1.45 -10.83 -11.38
N VAL A 23 -0.52 -9.95 -11.03
CA VAL A 23 0.33 -9.22 -11.98
C VAL A 23 1.23 -10.18 -12.76
N GLN A 24 1.84 -11.17 -12.10
CA GLN A 24 2.63 -12.19 -12.79
C GLN A 24 1.82 -12.96 -13.84
N ASN A 25 0.58 -13.35 -13.51
CA ASN A 25 -0.31 -14.02 -14.46
C ASN A 25 -0.65 -13.12 -15.65
N ALA A 26 -0.96 -11.84 -15.41
CA ALA A 26 -1.28 -10.87 -16.44
C ALA A 26 -0.09 -10.63 -17.38
N VAL A 27 1.11 -10.39 -16.85
CA VAL A 27 2.34 -10.20 -17.64
C VAL A 27 2.66 -11.47 -18.44
N HIS A 28 2.55 -12.65 -17.82
CA HIS A 28 2.78 -13.93 -18.49
C HIS A 28 1.82 -14.14 -19.67
N HIS A 29 0.53 -13.84 -19.47
CA HIS A 29 -0.48 -13.93 -20.51
C HIS A 29 -0.20 -12.94 -21.65
N ALA A 30 0.07 -11.68 -21.30
CA ALA A 30 0.32 -10.61 -22.27
C ALA A 30 1.56 -10.87 -23.13
N GLY A 31 2.60 -11.51 -22.58
CA GLY A 31 3.79 -11.91 -23.33
C GLY A 31 3.58 -13.06 -24.34
N ARG A 32 2.42 -13.70 -24.34
CA ARG A 32 2.13 -14.86 -25.23
C ARG A 32 0.91 -14.65 -26.11
N ARG A 33 -0.09 -13.92 -25.61
CA ARG A 33 -1.30 -13.63 -26.36
C ARG A 33 -0.98 -12.59 -27.44
N ALA A 34 -1.32 -12.90 -28.70
CA ALA A 34 -1.22 -11.96 -29.79
C ALA A 34 -2.58 -11.37 -30.15
N ALA A 35 -2.58 -10.08 -30.49
CA ALA A 35 -3.69 -9.37 -31.11
C ALA A 35 -3.13 -8.27 -32.00
N PHE A 36 -3.80 -8.02 -33.14
CA PHE A 36 -3.38 -6.97 -34.09
C PHE A 36 -1.92 -7.12 -34.56
N GLY A 37 -1.46 -8.36 -34.74
CA GLY A 37 -0.15 -8.66 -35.34
C GLY A 37 1.04 -8.79 -34.38
N ASN A 38 0.93 -8.34 -33.13
CA ASN A 38 2.00 -8.43 -32.13
C ASN A 38 1.49 -9.09 -30.83
N THR A 39 2.40 -9.47 -29.94
CA THR A 39 2.02 -9.89 -28.58
C THR A 39 1.44 -8.70 -27.81
N LEU A 40 0.56 -8.95 -26.84
CA LEU A 40 -0.07 -7.88 -26.06
C LEU A 40 0.97 -7.06 -25.31
N ILE A 41 2.05 -7.66 -24.81
CA ILE A 41 3.12 -6.92 -24.12
C ILE A 41 3.87 -5.94 -25.04
N GLU A 42 3.77 -6.09 -26.36
CA GLU A 42 4.35 -5.17 -27.35
C GLU A 42 3.38 -4.05 -27.75
N GLN A 43 2.11 -4.13 -27.33
CA GLN A 43 1.12 -3.10 -27.64
C GLN A 43 1.27 -1.93 -26.65
N PRO A 44 1.53 -0.69 -27.11
CA PRO A 44 1.80 0.44 -26.21
C PRO A 44 0.70 0.71 -25.18
N ALA A 45 -0.57 0.49 -25.56
CA ALA A 45 -1.71 0.63 -24.66
C ALA A 45 -1.67 -0.39 -23.50
N MET A 46 -1.22 -1.61 -23.75
CA MET A 46 -1.07 -2.65 -22.73
C MET A 46 0.18 -2.44 -21.87
N VAL A 47 1.28 -1.94 -22.47
CA VAL A 47 2.52 -1.64 -21.71
C VAL A 47 2.24 -0.67 -20.57
N GLY A 48 1.45 0.39 -20.81
CA GLY A 48 1.08 1.33 -19.75
C GLY A 48 0.30 0.69 -18.60
N VAL A 49 -0.65 -0.20 -18.91
CA VAL A 49 -1.43 -0.95 -17.91
C VAL A 49 -0.54 -1.87 -17.10
N LEU A 50 0.26 -2.72 -17.78
CA LEU A 50 1.14 -3.67 -17.11
C LEU A 50 2.20 -2.97 -16.26
N ALA A 51 2.74 -1.84 -16.72
CA ALA A 51 3.71 -1.06 -15.95
C ALA A 51 3.10 -0.53 -14.64
N ASP A 52 1.89 0.05 -14.68
CA ASP A 52 1.22 0.54 -13.47
C ASP A 52 0.88 -0.61 -12.49
N LEU A 53 0.49 -1.78 -13.02
CA LEU A 53 0.27 -2.99 -12.22
C LEU A 53 1.56 -3.50 -11.55
N CYS A 54 2.67 -3.56 -12.28
CA CYS A 54 3.97 -3.92 -11.73
C CYS A 54 4.40 -2.96 -10.63
N VAL A 55 4.23 -1.66 -10.84
CA VAL A 55 4.53 -0.62 -9.83
C VAL A 55 3.69 -0.82 -8.55
N GLU A 56 2.39 -1.11 -8.66
CA GLU A 56 1.55 -1.43 -7.49
C GLU A 56 2.04 -2.70 -6.76
N SER A 57 2.43 -3.74 -7.50
CA SER A 57 2.97 -4.97 -6.93
C SER A 57 4.26 -4.74 -6.14
N GLU A 58 5.21 -3.99 -6.72
CA GLU A 58 6.47 -3.66 -6.06
C GLU A 58 6.23 -2.81 -4.80
N ALA A 59 5.41 -1.75 -4.91
CA ALA A 59 5.09 -0.88 -3.79
C ALA A 59 4.40 -1.63 -2.62
N ALA A 60 3.50 -2.58 -2.92
CA ALA A 60 2.85 -3.41 -1.92
C ALA A 60 3.84 -4.40 -1.27
N THR A 61 4.72 -5.00 -2.07
CA THR A 61 5.71 -5.99 -1.61
C THR A 61 6.72 -5.36 -0.68
N ILE A 62 7.37 -4.27 -1.11
CA ILE A 62 8.41 -3.59 -0.33
C ILE A 62 7.87 -3.07 1.01
N THR A 63 6.64 -2.53 1.01
CA THR A 63 5.97 -2.06 2.22
C THR A 63 5.69 -3.22 3.19
N SER A 64 5.20 -4.35 2.67
CA SER A 64 4.88 -5.50 3.51
C SER A 64 6.14 -6.14 4.10
N MET A 65 7.24 -6.17 3.35
CA MET A 65 8.53 -6.67 3.84
C MET A 65 9.16 -5.71 4.87
N ARG A 66 9.06 -4.39 4.65
CA ARG A 66 9.47 -3.39 5.64
C ARG A 66 8.72 -3.55 6.96
N LEU A 67 7.43 -3.85 6.89
CA LEU A 67 6.63 -4.15 8.08
C LEU A 67 7.09 -5.43 8.76
N ALA A 68 7.29 -6.53 8.03
CA ALA A 68 7.81 -7.78 8.60
C ALA A 68 9.12 -7.54 9.36
N ARG A 69 10.05 -6.77 8.77
CA ARG A 69 11.28 -6.34 9.45
C ARG A 69 11.01 -5.56 10.74
N ALA A 70 10.02 -4.67 10.77
CA ALA A 70 9.68 -3.93 11.99
C ALA A 70 9.16 -4.85 13.11
N PHE A 71 8.49 -5.97 12.78
CA PHE A 71 8.13 -6.99 13.76
C PHE A 71 9.35 -7.71 14.29
N ASP A 72 10.29 -8.11 13.42
CA ASP A 72 11.54 -8.76 13.85
C ASP A 72 12.39 -7.84 14.72
N ASP A 73 12.52 -6.57 14.34
CA ASP A 73 13.22 -5.55 15.12
C ASP A 73 12.54 -5.33 16.48
N THR A 74 11.20 -5.37 16.56
CA THR A 74 10.47 -5.29 17.83
C THR A 74 10.76 -6.50 18.74
N LEU A 75 10.84 -7.71 18.17
CA LEU A 75 11.20 -8.91 18.93
C LEU A 75 12.63 -8.85 19.46
N ARG A 76 13.54 -8.24 18.69
CA ARG A 76 14.95 -8.08 19.05
C ARG A 76 15.17 -6.97 20.09
N ASP A 77 14.54 -5.82 19.90
CA ASP A 77 14.83 -4.58 20.65
C ASP A 77 13.83 -4.31 21.79
N GLY A 78 12.74 -5.07 21.87
CA GLY A 78 11.75 -5.01 22.96
C GLY A 78 10.51 -4.14 22.66
N ALA A 79 9.51 -4.25 23.52
CA ALA A 79 8.18 -3.67 23.32
C ALA A 79 8.13 -2.13 23.38
N ASP A 80 9.12 -1.51 24.02
CA ASP A 80 9.25 -0.05 24.18
C ASP A 80 10.20 0.59 23.16
N SER A 81 10.66 -0.18 22.16
CA SER A 81 11.55 0.29 21.10
C SER A 81 10.85 1.21 20.09
N GLU A 82 11.64 2.03 19.38
CA GLU A 82 11.13 2.84 18.26
C GLU A 82 10.56 1.96 17.15
N ALA A 83 11.13 0.76 16.92
CA ALA A 83 10.60 -0.22 15.98
C ALA A 83 9.18 -0.68 16.35
N SER A 84 8.93 -0.93 17.64
CA SER A 84 7.60 -1.27 18.17
C SER A 84 6.60 -0.14 17.93
N ALA A 85 7.01 1.10 18.25
CA ALA A 85 6.19 2.29 18.08
C ALA A 85 5.85 2.54 16.59
N PHE A 86 6.85 2.47 15.70
CA PHE A 86 6.66 2.58 14.25
C PHE A 86 5.69 1.51 13.73
N ARG A 87 5.90 0.25 14.13
CA ARG A 87 5.10 -0.90 13.68
C ARG A 87 3.61 -0.70 13.92
N ARG A 88 3.20 -0.14 15.06
CA ARG A 88 1.77 0.01 15.42
C ARG A 88 0.99 0.84 14.40
N VAL A 89 1.51 2.03 14.05
CA VAL A 89 0.87 2.92 13.05
C VAL A 89 1.10 2.41 11.63
N ALA A 90 2.33 2.02 11.30
CA ALA A 90 2.67 1.58 9.96
C ALA A 90 1.86 0.34 9.52
N THR A 91 1.61 -0.60 10.42
CA THR A 91 0.79 -1.80 10.13
C THR A 91 -0.64 -1.43 9.79
N ALA A 92 -1.25 -0.50 10.53
CA ALA A 92 -2.60 -0.02 10.24
C ALA A 92 -2.65 0.69 8.88
N VAL A 93 -1.72 1.60 8.61
CA VAL A 93 -1.62 2.33 7.34
C VAL A 93 -1.47 1.38 6.15
N ALA A 94 -0.52 0.45 6.21
CA ALA A 94 -0.29 -0.50 5.12
C ALA A 94 -1.44 -1.47 4.93
N LYS A 95 -2.00 -2.02 6.02
CA LYS A 95 -3.16 -2.92 5.96
C LYS A 95 -4.32 -2.23 5.26
N TYR A 96 -4.64 -1.00 5.67
CA TYR A 96 -5.68 -0.21 5.01
C TYR A 96 -5.36 -0.07 3.52
N TRP A 97 -4.19 0.45 3.18
CA TRP A 97 -3.86 0.81 1.80
C TRP A 97 -3.79 -0.40 0.88
N ILE A 98 -2.91 -1.35 1.17
CA ILE A 98 -2.64 -2.51 0.30
C ILE A 98 -3.92 -3.35 0.12
N CYS A 99 -4.65 -3.63 1.20
CA CYS A 99 -5.86 -4.43 1.11
C CYS A 99 -7.00 -3.69 0.38
N LYS A 100 -7.06 -2.35 0.44
CA LYS A 100 -8.04 -1.55 -0.34
C LYS A 100 -7.67 -1.48 -1.81
N ARG A 101 -6.39 -1.50 -2.16
CA ARG A 101 -5.90 -1.48 -3.56
C ARG A 101 -6.08 -2.82 -4.25
N ALA A 102 -5.90 -3.93 -3.54
CA ALA A 102 -5.89 -5.29 -4.10
C ALA A 102 -7.07 -5.60 -5.05
N PRO A 103 -8.34 -5.30 -4.74
CA PRO A 103 -9.44 -5.62 -5.66
C PRO A 103 -9.33 -4.97 -7.03
N ASN A 104 -8.90 -3.71 -7.10
CA ASN A 104 -8.79 -3.00 -8.37
C ASN A 104 -7.59 -3.50 -9.17
N VAL A 105 -6.46 -3.78 -8.50
CA VAL A 105 -5.27 -4.32 -9.16
C VAL A 105 -5.53 -5.72 -9.71
N VAL A 106 -6.20 -6.58 -8.93
CA VAL A 106 -6.55 -7.94 -9.36
C VAL A 106 -7.63 -7.92 -10.45
N TYR A 107 -8.57 -6.97 -10.41
CA TYR A 107 -9.55 -6.76 -11.47
C TYR A 107 -8.88 -6.41 -12.80
N GLU A 108 -7.98 -5.42 -12.82
CA GLU A 108 -7.31 -5.00 -14.05
C GLU A 108 -6.41 -6.11 -14.60
N ALA A 109 -5.70 -6.82 -13.71
CA ALA A 109 -4.94 -8.01 -14.08
C ALA A 109 -5.85 -9.12 -14.67
N LEU A 110 -7.06 -9.30 -14.16
CA LEU A 110 -8.05 -10.24 -14.70
C LEU A 110 -8.49 -9.80 -16.10
N GLU A 111 -8.72 -8.50 -16.31
CA GLU A 111 -9.10 -7.94 -17.61
C GLU A 111 -8.02 -8.17 -18.68
N CYS A 112 -6.74 -8.20 -18.32
CA CYS A 112 -5.65 -8.58 -19.23
C CYS A 112 -5.80 -9.98 -19.86
N HIS A 113 -6.54 -10.91 -19.21
CA HIS A 113 -6.83 -12.25 -19.73
C HIS A 113 -8.07 -12.30 -20.63
N GLY A 114 -8.82 -11.20 -20.75
CA GLY A 114 -10.11 -11.14 -21.43
C GLY A 114 -11.13 -12.11 -20.81
N GLY A 115 -12.02 -12.67 -21.64
CA GLY A 115 -13.09 -13.55 -21.17
C GLY A 115 -12.63 -14.73 -20.33
N ASN A 116 -11.47 -15.34 -20.66
CA ASN A 116 -10.92 -16.46 -19.90
C ASN A 116 -10.62 -16.09 -18.45
N GLY A 117 -10.18 -14.85 -18.18
CA GLY A 117 -9.90 -14.38 -16.82
C GLY A 117 -11.13 -14.41 -15.91
N PHE A 118 -12.32 -14.25 -16.48
CA PHE A 118 -13.58 -14.25 -15.74
C PHE A 118 -14.16 -15.66 -15.49
N THR A 119 -13.66 -16.66 -16.22
CA THR A 119 -14.11 -18.05 -16.07
C THR A 119 -13.43 -18.72 -14.86
N GLU A 120 -14.15 -19.58 -14.15
CA GLU A 120 -13.67 -20.22 -12.92
C GLU A 120 -12.63 -21.34 -13.19
N GLU A 121 -12.47 -21.73 -14.45
CA GLU A 121 -11.41 -22.62 -14.92
C GLU A 121 -10.02 -21.95 -14.86
N TRP A 122 -9.97 -20.62 -14.79
CA TRP A 122 -8.72 -19.85 -14.70
C TRP A 122 -8.53 -19.29 -13.29
N PRO A 123 -7.26 -19.17 -12.81
CA PRO A 123 -6.99 -18.75 -11.45
C PRO A 123 -7.45 -17.32 -11.13
N MET A 124 -7.57 -16.46 -12.14
CA MET A 124 -7.89 -15.03 -11.96
C MET A 124 -9.27 -14.81 -11.32
N ALA A 125 -10.30 -15.56 -11.72
CA ALA A 125 -11.64 -15.44 -11.13
C ALA A 125 -11.63 -15.68 -9.61
N ARG A 126 -10.95 -16.74 -9.17
CA ARG A 126 -10.75 -17.03 -7.74
C ARG A 126 -9.98 -15.93 -7.02
N MET A 127 -8.89 -15.46 -7.62
CA MET A 127 -8.07 -14.39 -7.04
C MET A 127 -8.86 -13.09 -6.88
N PHE A 128 -9.68 -12.72 -7.87
CA PHE A 128 -10.56 -11.57 -7.79
C PHE A 128 -11.57 -11.72 -6.64
N ARG A 129 -12.23 -12.87 -6.51
CA ARG A 129 -13.16 -13.14 -5.39
C ARG A 129 -12.47 -13.07 -4.02
N GLN A 130 -11.20 -13.47 -3.93
CA GLN A 130 -10.42 -13.42 -2.70
C GLN A 130 -9.96 -11.99 -2.33
N SER A 131 -9.70 -11.14 -3.32
CA SER A 131 -9.07 -9.83 -3.14
C SER A 131 -9.73 -8.86 -2.14
N PRO A 132 -11.07 -8.82 -1.94
CA PRO A 132 -11.67 -7.88 -0.98
C PRO A 132 -11.59 -8.39 0.47
N LEU A 133 -11.34 -9.69 0.68
CA LEU A 133 -11.44 -10.33 2.00
C LEU A 133 -10.56 -9.64 3.03
N ASN A 134 -9.27 -9.45 2.73
CA ASN A 134 -8.31 -8.84 3.66
C ASN A 134 -8.60 -7.36 3.94
N SER A 135 -9.36 -6.69 3.05
CA SER A 135 -9.83 -5.32 3.29
C SER A 135 -10.92 -5.28 4.35
N ILE A 136 -11.78 -6.31 4.38
CA ILE A 136 -12.94 -6.45 5.27
C ILE A 136 -12.52 -7.06 6.61
N TRP A 137 -11.71 -8.11 6.57
CA TRP A 137 -11.21 -8.84 7.72
C TRP A 137 -10.34 -7.94 8.62
N GLU A 138 -10.39 -8.22 9.92
CA GLU A 138 -9.63 -7.54 10.98
C GLU A 138 -9.73 -6.00 11.00
N GLY A 139 -10.92 -5.49 10.73
CA GLY A 139 -11.25 -4.06 10.74
C GLY A 139 -11.29 -3.48 9.33
N SER A 140 -12.48 -3.15 8.85
CA SER A 140 -12.66 -2.54 7.53
C SER A 140 -12.00 -1.17 7.42
N GLY A 141 -11.87 -0.63 6.20
CA GLY A 141 -11.06 0.56 5.96
C GLY A 141 -11.35 1.76 6.88
N ASN A 142 -12.62 2.06 7.19
CA ASN A 142 -12.95 3.12 8.15
C ASN A 142 -12.48 2.80 9.57
N VAL A 143 -12.65 1.55 10.01
CA VAL A 143 -12.20 1.12 11.35
C VAL A 143 -10.71 1.33 11.49
N ILE A 144 -9.93 0.99 10.46
CA ILE A 144 -8.48 1.20 10.46
C ILE A 144 -8.10 2.68 10.48
N CYS A 145 -8.74 3.51 9.65
CA CYS A 145 -8.43 4.95 9.63
C CYS A 145 -8.76 5.62 10.97
N LEU A 146 -9.88 5.24 11.60
CA LEU A 146 -10.23 5.71 12.94
C LEU A 146 -9.27 5.19 14.01
N ASP A 147 -8.75 3.98 13.84
CA ASP A 147 -7.74 3.40 14.72
C ASP A 147 -6.40 4.16 14.66
N VAL A 148 -5.99 4.59 13.46
CA VAL A 148 -4.82 5.47 13.28
C VAL A 148 -5.01 6.79 14.02
N LEU A 149 -6.19 7.43 13.90
CA LEU A 149 -6.50 8.65 14.66
C LEU A 149 -6.52 8.40 16.18
N ARG A 150 -7.04 7.26 16.62
CA ARG A 150 -7.04 6.88 18.02
C ARG A 150 -5.62 6.67 18.55
N ALA A 151 -4.75 6.02 17.78
CA ALA A 151 -3.35 5.83 18.12
C ALA A 151 -2.62 7.17 18.24
N ALA A 152 -2.86 8.10 17.30
CA ALA A 152 -2.32 9.46 17.37
C ALA A 152 -2.67 10.20 18.67
N ALA A 153 -3.85 9.94 19.26
CA ALA A 153 -4.29 10.59 20.50
C ALA A 153 -3.83 9.88 21.79
N ARG A 154 -3.62 8.56 21.74
CA ARG A 154 -3.35 7.73 22.94
C ARG A 154 -1.91 7.23 23.05
N GLU A 155 -1.21 7.14 21.93
CA GLU A 155 0.13 6.55 21.78
C GLU A 155 1.00 7.53 20.96
N PRO A 156 1.28 8.73 21.49
CA PRO A 156 1.99 9.78 20.76
C PRO A 156 3.36 9.32 20.28
N GLU A 157 4.03 8.42 21.00
CA GLU A 157 5.31 7.81 20.61
C GLU A 157 5.22 7.04 19.29
N SER A 158 4.07 6.39 19.02
CA SER A 158 3.85 5.65 17.77
C SER A 158 3.67 6.57 16.58
N LEU A 159 2.98 7.70 16.77
CA LEU A 159 2.86 8.72 15.75
C LEU A 159 4.19 9.44 15.52
N GLU A 160 4.97 9.68 16.57
CA GLU A 160 6.29 10.28 16.49
C GLU A 160 7.26 9.40 15.70
N ALA A 161 7.34 8.10 16.02
CA ALA A 161 8.18 7.15 15.30
C ALA A 161 7.80 7.06 13.81
N PHE A 162 6.50 7.01 13.49
CA PHE A 162 6.04 7.06 12.10
C PHE A 162 6.37 8.40 11.42
N SER A 163 6.24 9.52 12.14
CA SER A 163 6.58 10.84 11.62
C SER A 163 8.08 11.00 11.38
N ASN A 164 8.92 10.40 12.22
CA ASN A 164 10.37 10.39 12.05
C ASN A 164 10.78 9.60 10.80
N PHE A 165 10.13 8.46 10.55
CA PHE A 165 10.27 7.76 9.28
C PHE A 165 9.85 8.64 8.10
N LEU A 166 8.71 9.33 8.16
CA LEU A 166 8.30 10.23 7.08
C LEU A 166 9.29 11.39 6.83
N LYS A 167 9.89 11.92 7.90
CA LYS A 167 10.93 12.98 7.80
C LYS A 167 12.20 12.48 7.11
N SER A 168 12.51 11.18 7.15
CA SER A 168 13.67 10.64 6.41
C SER A 168 13.49 10.71 4.89
N GLY A 169 12.26 10.96 4.43
CA GLY A 169 11.94 11.21 3.03
C GLY A 169 12.22 12.63 2.54
N ALA A 170 12.49 13.57 3.44
CA ALA A 170 12.66 14.98 3.08
C ALA A 170 13.89 15.17 2.17
N GLY A 171 13.69 15.85 1.04
CA GLY A 171 14.72 16.15 0.05
C GLY A 171 15.09 14.98 -0.86
N LEU A 172 14.41 13.83 -0.78
CA LEU A 172 14.62 12.72 -1.70
C LEU A 172 14.03 12.99 -3.10
N ASP A 173 12.84 13.60 -3.15
CA ASP A 173 12.18 14.02 -4.39
C ASP A 173 11.21 15.17 -4.11
N HIS A 174 11.18 16.19 -4.99
CA HIS A 174 10.31 17.35 -4.87
C HIS A 174 8.80 17.03 -4.84
N ARG A 175 8.37 15.93 -5.48
CA ARG A 175 7.00 15.40 -5.43
C ARG A 175 6.70 14.98 -4.01
N LEU A 176 7.47 14.02 -3.49
CA LEU A 176 7.38 13.53 -2.12
C LEU A 176 7.41 14.68 -1.10
N ASP A 177 8.27 15.68 -1.29
CA ASP A 177 8.31 16.85 -0.42
C ASP A 177 6.97 17.61 -0.39
N ARG A 178 6.27 17.75 -1.52
CA ARG A 178 4.92 18.35 -1.55
C ARG A 178 3.91 17.52 -0.76
N LEU A 179 3.97 16.19 -0.86
CA LEU A 179 3.12 15.30 -0.07
C LEU A 179 3.42 15.37 1.43
N LEU A 180 4.70 15.34 1.81
CA LEU A 180 5.14 15.49 3.21
C LEU A 180 4.70 16.85 3.79
N ASN A 181 4.87 17.93 3.03
CA ASN A 181 4.40 19.27 3.42
C ASN A 181 2.87 19.35 3.51
N SER A 182 2.14 18.61 2.67
CA SER A 182 0.67 18.50 2.75
C SER A 182 0.23 17.77 4.02
N LEU A 183 0.89 16.66 4.35
CA LEU A 183 0.67 15.92 5.60
C LEU A 183 0.94 16.79 6.82
N GLN A 184 2.10 17.47 6.87
CA GLN A 184 2.48 18.34 7.97
C GLN A 184 1.47 19.49 8.17
N ARG A 185 0.95 20.06 7.08
CA ARG A 185 -0.11 21.08 7.17
C ARG A 185 -1.37 20.53 7.80
N THR A 186 -1.87 19.37 7.38
CA THR A 186 -3.06 18.74 8.00
C THR A 186 -2.86 18.44 9.49
N MET A 187 -1.64 18.10 9.92
CA MET A 187 -1.34 17.87 11.33
C MET A 187 -1.31 19.17 12.15
N THR A 188 -0.99 20.32 11.55
CA THR A 188 -0.75 21.58 12.26
C THR A 188 -1.85 22.63 12.09
N ASP A 189 -2.65 22.57 11.03
CA ASP A 189 -3.71 23.56 10.69
C ASP A 189 -4.94 23.51 11.62
N GLY A 190 -4.97 22.59 12.58
CA GLY A 190 -6.06 22.44 13.54
C GLY A 190 -7.20 21.55 13.07
N THR A 191 -7.15 21.01 11.84
CA THR A 191 -8.16 20.07 11.31
C THR A 191 -8.38 18.88 12.24
N LEU A 192 -7.33 18.42 12.90
CA LEU A 192 -7.38 17.26 13.79
C LEU A 192 -7.78 17.60 15.24
N ARG A 193 -8.02 18.88 15.57
CA ARG A 193 -8.42 19.31 16.93
C ARG A 193 -9.88 19.01 17.23
N ASP A 194 -10.76 19.16 16.23
CA ASP A 194 -12.15 18.80 16.36
C ASP A 194 -12.35 17.32 16.00
N PRO A 195 -12.91 16.48 16.91
CA PRO A 195 -13.07 15.06 16.65
C PRO A 195 -13.90 14.72 15.41
N MET A 196 -14.93 15.52 15.09
CA MET A 196 -15.79 15.26 13.93
C MET A 196 -15.04 15.51 12.63
N HIS A 197 -14.34 16.65 12.53
CA HIS A 197 -13.50 16.97 11.37
C HIS A 197 -12.34 15.98 11.22
N ALA A 198 -11.69 15.58 12.31
CA ALA A 198 -10.63 14.58 12.28
C ALA A 198 -11.13 13.26 11.68
N GLN A 199 -12.28 12.76 12.15
CA GLN A 199 -12.88 11.52 11.63
C GLN A 199 -13.27 11.63 10.16
N ALA A 200 -13.81 12.79 9.73
CA ALA A 200 -14.13 13.03 8.32
C ALA A 200 -12.88 13.03 7.43
N ALA A 201 -11.76 13.56 7.93
CA ALA A 201 -10.48 13.62 7.20
C ALA A 201 -9.67 12.30 7.26
N ALA A 202 -10.07 11.34 8.10
CA ALA A 202 -9.26 10.17 8.45
C ALA A 202 -8.73 9.39 7.24
N ARG A 203 -9.59 9.13 6.24
CA ARG A 203 -9.17 8.41 5.03
C ARG A 203 -8.14 9.17 4.22
N GLY A 204 -8.43 10.44 3.90
CA GLY A 204 -7.50 11.27 3.13
C GLY A 204 -6.17 11.50 3.83
N LEU A 205 -6.15 11.47 5.18
CA LEU A 205 -4.90 11.46 5.95
C LEU A 205 -4.15 10.14 5.76
N VAL A 206 -4.80 9.00 6.00
CA VAL A 206 -4.17 7.67 5.91
C VAL A 206 -3.74 7.31 4.48
N ASP A 207 -4.51 7.73 3.46
CA ASP A 207 -4.13 7.60 2.04
C ASP A 207 -2.78 8.28 1.79
N ARG A 208 -2.62 9.53 2.25
CA ARG A 208 -1.38 10.29 2.11
C ARG A 208 -0.23 9.71 2.92
N MET A 209 -0.50 9.20 4.13
CA MET A 209 0.51 8.50 4.94
C MET A 209 1.02 7.25 4.23
N ALA A 210 0.13 6.48 3.59
CA ALA A 210 0.50 5.27 2.86
C ALA A 210 1.31 5.58 1.60
N LEU A 211 0.90 6.61 0.84
CA LEU A 211 1.66 7.08 -0.33
C LEU A 211 3.05 7.57 0.06
N ALA A 212 3.18 8.36 1.13
CA ALA A 212 4.48 8.83 1.60
C ALA A 212 5.37 7.66 2.06
N LEU A 213 4.80 6.69 2.78
CA LEU A 213 5.49 5.46 3.18
C LEU A 213 6.01 4.69 1.96
N GLN A 214 5.15 4.43 0.98
CA GLN A 214 5.54 3.70 -0.24
C GLN A 214 6.59 4.47 -1.06
N SER A 215 6.42 5.78 -1.24
CA SER A 215 7.37 6.63 -1.96
C SER A 215 8.76 6.56 -1.34
N ILE A 216 8.85 6.71 -0.01
CA ILE A 216 10.15 6.66 0.69
C ILE A 216 10.80 5.30 0.46
N LEU A 217 10.07 4.20 0.68
CA LEU A 217 10.61 2.86 0.53
C LEU A 217 11.06 2.57 -0.89
N LEU A 218 10.27 2.96 -1.90
CA LEU A 218 10.65 2.76 -3.30
C LEU A 218 11.91 3.54 -3.66
N ILE A 219 12.07 4.79 -3.20
CA ILE A 219 13.26 5.58 -3.47
C ILE A 219 14.49 5.00 -2.77
N THR A 220 14.35 4.56 -1.51
CA THR A 220 15.50 4.18 -0.69
C THR A 220 15.90 2.71 -0.82
N GLU A 221 14.95 1.83 -1.13
CA GLU A 221 15.12 0.38 -1.11
C GLU A 221 14.69 -0.30 -2.42
N GLY A 222 13.97 0.40 -3.31
CA GLY A 222 13.43 -0.14 -4.56
C GLY A 222 14.30 0.14 -5.79
N ASP A 223 13.75 -0.21 -6.96
CA ASP A 223 14.32 0.14 -8.25
C ASP A 223 13.99 1.60 -8.63
N ALA A 224 14.97 2.32 -9.18
CA ALA A 224 14.85 3.75 -9.48
C ALA A 224 13.77 4.04 -10.52
N ASP A 225 13.61 3.20 -11.54
CA ASP A 225 12.60 3.39 -12.58
C ASP A 225 11.19 3.13 -12.02
N VAL A 226 11.06 2.14 -11.14
CA VAL A 226 9.80 1.88 -10.42
C VAL A 226 9.43 3.04 -9.51
N ALA A 227 10.40 3.59 -8.77
CA ALA A 227 10.18 4.75 -7.91
C ALA A 227 9.72 5.98 -8.71
N GLU A 228 10.39 6.27 -9.83
CA GLU A 228 10.01 7.37 -10.73
C GLU A 228 8.57 7.21 -11.25
N LEU A 229 8.24 6.02 -11.78
CA LEU A 229 6.90 5.73 -12.28
C LEU A 229 5.84 5.85 -11.17
N PHE A 230 6.12 5.35 -9.98
CA PHE A 230 5.20 5.46 -8.83
C PHE A 230 4.92 6.93 -8.48
N LEU A 231 5.97 7.74 -8.34
CA LEU A 231 5.85 9.16 -7.99
C LEU A 231 5.11 9.96 -9.08
N ALA A 232 5.40 9.66 -10.35
CA ALA A 232 4.71 10.29 -11.48
C ALA A 232 3.21 9.92 -11.52
N ALA A 233 2.88 8.64 -11.31
CA ALA A 233 1.52 8.14 -11.45
C ALA A 233 0.62 8.48 -10.26
N ARG A 234 1.16 8.48 -9.03
CA ARG A 234 0.36 8.66 -7.80
C ARG A 234 0.20 10.12 -7.37
N ARG A 235 0.74 11.07 -8.15
CA ARG A 235 0.75 12.52 -7.83
C ARG A 235 1.21 12.78 -6.39
N ALA A 236 2.15 11.94 -5.94
CA ALA A 236 2.80 12.09 -4.66
C ALA A 236 3.70 13.33 -4.64
#